data_AF-A0A1I7KW81-F1
#
_entry.id   AF-A0A1I7KW81-F1
#
_cell.length_a   1.000
_cell.length_b   1.000
_cell.length_c   1.000
_cell.angle_alpha   90.00
_cell.angle_beta   90.00
_cell.angle_gamma   90.00
#
_symmetry.space_group_name_H-M   'P 1'
#
loop_
_entity.id
_entity.type
_entity.pdbx_description
1 polymer ?
#
loop_
_entity_poly.entity_id
_entity_poly.type
_entity_poly.pdbx_seq_one_letter_code
_entity_poly.pdbx_strand_id
1 'polypeptide(L)'
;MVWLIMFVPFLLIGVFLLGLAALKIAQHLDAQSWQPVRATLLERGIAVEQNAGGGDRPGGASRVSGAFSYQWQGKRYESSRLSFFTAKTRAMGYAPDDWDARLDAIVGEPGGAFTAWVNPLDPAEAVALRDLRWLEVGAMVGFGLLLVWLCSALLFGGDPHQAAAGFSWGTVGVMWIVGLLLGVLCPLLWRDGHPVWAALTALPLMLAVYGTGHGLLLLFRGAP
;
A
#
# COMPACT_ATOMS: atom_id res chain seq x y z
N MET A 1 7.43 -25.52 20.45
CA MET A 1 7.02 -24.34 21.25
C MET A 1 7.83 -23.08 20.89
N VAL A 2 9.16 -23.16 20.78
CA VAL A 2 10.03 -22.00 20.44
C VAL A 2 9.66 -21.32 19.10
N TRP A 3 9.36 -22.11 18.06
CA TRP A 3 8.98 -21.59 16.73
C TRP A 3 7.72 -20.72 16.74
N LEU A 4 6.75 -21.04 17.58
CA LEU A 4 5.49 -20.30 17.69
C LEU A 4 5.74 -18.90 18.24
N ILE A 5 6.54 -18.79 19.30
CA ILE A 5 6.88 -17.51 19.91
C ILE A 5 7.70 -16.64 18.94
N MET A 6 8.56 -17.26 18.14
CA MET A 6 9.44 -16.52 17.22
C MET A 6 8.68 -15.96 16.00
N PHE A 7 7.78 -16.73 15.38
CA PHE A 7 7.16 -16.35 14.10
C PHE A 7 5.80 -15.68 14.19
N VAL A 8 5.05 -15.86 15.29
CA VAL A 8 3.75 -15.20 15.47
C VAL A 8 3.82 -13.67 15.37
N PRO A 9 4.82 -12.97 15.98
CA PRO A 9 4.93 -11.52 15.83
C PRO A 9 5.10 -11.07 14.36
N PHE A 10 5.87 -11.80 13.56
CA PHE A 10 6.09 -11.48 12.14
C PHE A 10 4.83 -11.76 11.31
N LEU A 11 4.10 -12.83 11.63
CA LEU A 11 2.79 -13.10 11.03
C LEU A 11 1.82 -11.94 11.31
N LEU A 12 1.77 -11.46 12.56
CA LEU A 12 0.92 -10.32 12.95
C LEU A 12 1.33 -9.03 12.23
N ILE A 13 2.63 -8.76 12.08
CA ILE A 13 3.12 -7.62 11.29
C ILE A 13 2.68 -7.76 9.83
N GLY A 14 2.78 -8.96 9.24
CA GLY A 14 2.33 -9.21 7.88
C GLY A 14 0.84 -8.90 7.69
N VAL A 15 -0.01 -9.44 8.57
CA VAL A 15 -1.46 -9.16 8.57
C VAL A 15 -1.75 -7.67 8.79
N PHE A 16 -1.04 -7.02 9.71
CA PHE A 16 -1.19 -5.60 9.98
C PHE A 16 -0.90 -4.74 8.75
N LEU A 17 0.19 -5.02 8.02
CA LEU A 17 0.53 -4.31 6.79
C LEU A 17 -0.53 -4.51 5.69
N LEU A 18 -1.07 -5.71 5.56
CA LEU A 18 -2.17 -5.98 4.64
C LEU A 18 -3.44 -5.20 5.02
N GLY A 19 -3.75 -5.10 6.31
CA GLY A 19 -4.84 -4.28 6.82
C GLY A 19 -4.66 -2.79 6.48
N LEU A 20 -3.45 -2.24 6.68
CA LEU A 20 -3.14 -0.86 6.29
C LEU A 20 -3.30 -0.64 4.79
N ALA A 21 -2.78 -1.55 3.95
CA ALA A 21 -2.93 -1.47 2.51
C ALA A 21 -4.41 -1.50 2.09
N ALA A 22 -5.21 -2.38 2.67
CA ALA A 22 -6.64 -2.47 2.40
C ALA A 22 -7.38 -1.17 2.76
N LEU A 23 -7.05 -0.55 3.89
CA LEU A 23 -7.62 0.75 4.28
C LEU A 23 -7.27 1.86 3.27
N LYS A 24 -6.02 1.90 2.78
CA LYS A 24 -5.61 2.87 1.76
C LYS A 24 -6.34 2.67 0.44
N ILE A 25 -6.50 1.42 0.02
CA ILE A 25 -7.26 1.08 -1.19
C ILE A 25 -8.73 1.47 -1.02
N ALA A 26 -9.35 1.17 0.12
CA ALA A 26 -10.73 1.54 0.41
C ALA A 26 -10.93 3.07 0.37
N GLN A 27 -10.03 3.83 0.99
CA GLN A 27 -10.04 5.30 0.94
C GLN A 27 -9.93 5.82 -0.49
N HIS A 28 -9.05 5.24 -1.32
CA HIS A 28 -8.91 5.63 -2.71
C HIS A 28 -10.15 5.31 -3.55
N LEU A 29 -10.79 4.16 -3.31
CA LEU A 29 -12.03 3.79 -3.99
C LEU A 29 -13.18 4.72 -3.61
N ASP A 30 -13.32 5.06 -2.34
CA ASP A 30 -14.30 6.05 -1.87
C ASP A 30 -14.04 7.42 -2.53
N ALA A 31 -12.78 7.83 -2.56
CA ALA A 31 -12.33 9.10 -3.14
C ALA A 31 -12.62 9.25 -4.64
N GLN A 32 -12.91 8.18 -5.37
CA GLN A 32 -13.31 8.26 -6.78
C GLN A 32 -14.61 9.04 -6.99
N SER A 33 -15.52 8.99 -6.01
CA SER A 33 -16.79 9.71 -6.04
C SER A 33 -16.72 11.15 -5.52
N TRP A 34 -15.57 11.56 -4.99
CA TRP A 34 -15.39 12.90 -4.43
C TRP A 34 -15.49 13.97 -5.51
N GLN A 35 -16.01 15.15 -5.14
CA GLN A 35 -16.26 16.22 -6.10
C GLN A 35 -15.06 17.19 -6.17
N PRO A 36 -14.71 17.66 -7.39
CA PRO A 36 -13.66 18.65 -7.55
C PRO A 36 -14.17 20.04 -7.14
N VAL A 37 -13.44 20.72 -6.27
CA VAL A 37 -13.77 22.06 -5.76
C VAL A 37 -12.53 22.95 -5.84
N ARG A 38 -12.73 24.23 -6.16
CA ARG A 38 -11.65 25.22 -6.10
C ARG A 38 -11.25 25.48 -4.65
N ALA A 39 -9.99 25.23 -4.34
CA ALA A 39 -9.38 25.47 -3.04
C ALA A 39 -8.26 26.52 -3.16
N THR A 40 -7.94 27.14 -2.03
CA THR A 40 -6.83 28.09 -1.90
C THR A 40 -5.87 27.61 -0.83
N LEU A 41 -4.58 27.50 -1.17
CA LEU A 41 -3.54 27.15 -0.22
C LEU A 41 -3.36 28.28 0.80
N LEU A 42 -3.49 27.97 2.09
CA LEU A 42 -3.31 28.92 3.18
C LEU A 42 -1.84 28.97 3.62
N GLU A 43 -1.27 27.80 3.89
CA GLU A 43 0.08 27.66 4.40
C GLU A 43 0.75 26.44 3.77
N ARG A 44 2.04 26.58 3.49
CA ARG A 44 2.92 25.50 3.04
C ARG A 44 4.05 25.36 4.04
N GLY A 45 4.18 24.17 4.61
CA GLY A 45 5.24 23.82 5.54
C GLY A 45 6.06 22.65 5.00
N ILE A 46 7.37 22.73 5.14
CA ILE A 46 8.23 21.55 5.06
C ILE A 46 8.49 21.12 6.49
N ALA A 47 7.74 20.14 6.98
CA ALA A 47 8.04 19.57 8.28
C ALA A 47 9.29 18.70 8.14
N VAL A 48 10.44 19.23 8.57
CA VAL A 48 11.66 18.45 8.75
C VAL A 48 11.54 17.82 10.14
N GLU A 49 11.20 16.53 10.20
CA GLU A 49 11.36 15.76 11.44
C GLU A 49 12.88 15.64 11.68
N GLN A 50 13.46 16.57 12.45
CA GLN A 50 14.79 16.39 13.01
C GLN A 50 14.71 15.22 13.98
N ASN A 51 15.37 14.11 13.66
CA ASN A 51 15.47 12.99 14.58
C ASN A 51 16.06 13.49 15.92
N ALA A 52 15.37 13.21 17.02
CA ALA A 52 15.76 13.55 18.40
C ALA A 52 16.92 12.68 18.91
N GLY A 53 18.00 12.58 18.13
CA GLY A 53 19.25 11.93 18.50
C GLY A 53 20.39 12.75 17.93
N GLY A 54 20.99 13.60 18.78
CA GLY A 54 22.02 14.58 18.43
C GLY A 54 23.27 13.98 17.80
N GLY A 55 23.24 13.79 16.48
CA GLY A 55 24.39 13.51 15.65
C GLY A 55 24.16 14.07 14.26
N ASP A 56 25.15 14.81 13.75
CA ASP A 56 25.23 15.40 12.40
C ASP A 56 25.11 14.35 11.28
N ARG A 57 23.95 13.71 11.14
CA ARG A 57 23.61 12.86 10.00
C ARG A 57 22.66 13.64 9.08
N PRO A 58 23.02 13.87 7.81
CA PRO A 58 22.18 14.57 6.84
C PRO A 58 21.04 13.66 6.34
N GLY A 59 20.15 13.25 7.23
CA GLY A 59 19.10 12.26 6.96
C GLY A 59 17.75 12.60 7.58
N GLY A 60 17.37 13.89 7.60
CA GLY A 60 16.08 14.34 8.12
C GLY A 60 14.94 14.09 7.14
N ALA A 61 13.88 13.43 7.62
CA ALA A 61 12.68 13.19 6.83
C ALA A 61 11.94 14.51 6.62
N SER A 62 11.92 14.98 5.37
CA SER A 62 11.17 16.13 4.89
C SER A 62 9.77 15.68 4.46
N ARG A 63 8.74 16.29 5.03
CA ARG A 63 7.34 16.10 4.64
C ARG A 63 6.80 17.36 3.99
N VAL A 64 6.20 17.23 2.79
CA VAL A 64 5.33 18.29 2.25
C VAL A 64 4.07 18.33 3.11
N SER A 65 3.86 19.43 3.80
CA SER A 65 2.69 19.69 4.62
C SER A 65 2.07 21.02 4.22
N GLY A 66 0.77 21.17 4.43
CA GLY A 66 0.09 22.41 4.11
C GLY A 66 -1.36 22.37 4.53
N ALA A 67 -1.95 23.55 4.67
CA ALA A 67 -3.36 23.72 4.96
C ALA A 67 -4.01 24.52 3.83
N PHE A 68 -5.21 24.14 3.43
CA PHE A 68 -5.97 24.83 2.39
C PHE A 68 -7.41 25.07 2.83
N SER A 69 -8.02 26.10 2.25
CA SER A 69 -9.44 26.42 2.44
C SER A 69 -10.23 26.20 1.17
N TYR A 70 -11.50 25.85 1.32
CA TYR A 70 -12.43 25.68 0.21
C TYR A 70 -13.85 26.02 0.68
N GLN A 71 -14.76 26.18 -0.29
CA GLN A 71 -16.18 26.41 0.00
C GLN A 71 -17.00 25.22 -0.48
N TRP A 72 -17.91 24.76 0.37
CA TRP A 72 -18.87 23.72 0.05
C TRP A 72 -20.25 24.17 0.48
N GLN A 73 -21.18 24.26 -0.49
CA GLN A 73 -22.55 24.72 -0.26
C GLN A 73 -22.64 26.06 0.52
N GLY A 74 -21.77 27.01 0.18
CA GLY A 74 -21.72 28.34 0.81
C GLY A 74 -21.05 28.39 2.19
N LYS A 75 -20.61 27.26 2.75
CA LYS A 75 -19.84 27.20 3.99
C LYS A 75 -18.35 27.02 3.70
N ARG A 76 -17.50 27.75 4.44
CA ARG A 76 -16.05 27.63 4.37
C ARG A 76 -15.57 26.45 5.21
N TYR A 77 -14.67 25.66 4.64
CA TYR A 77 -13.99 24.53 5.27
C TYR A 77 -12.47 24.68 5.11
N GLU A 78 -11.73 24.02 5.98
CA GLU A 78 -10.27 23.99 5.96
C GLU A 78 -9.80 22.55 6.17
N SER A 79 -8.75 22.15 5.45
CA SER A 79 -8.12 20.84 5.57
C SER A 79 -6.60 20.98 5.58
N SER A 80 -5.94 20.23 6.45
CA SER A 80 -4.48 20.10 6.51
C SER A 80 -3.96 18.82 5.81
N ARG A 81 -4.87 18.03 5.22
CA ARG A 81 -4.53 16.77 4.58
C ARG A 81 -4.36 16.97 3.08
N LEU A 82 -3.12 17.04 2.61
CA LEU A 82 -2.84 17.19 1.18
C LEU A 82 -3.06 15.90 0.36
N SER A 83 -2.86 14.72 0.98
CA SER A 83 -3.17 13.41 0.37
C SER A 83 -3.52 12.37 1.45
N PHE A 84 -4.01 11.20 1.05
CA PHE A 84 -4.22 10.07 1.98
C PHE A 84 -2.92 9.49 2.52
N PHE A 85 -1.79 9.82 1.91
CA PHE A 85 -0.47 9.30 2.27
C PHE A 85 0.29 10.33 3.08
N THR A 86 0.89 9.87 4.17
CA THR A 86 1.82 10.68 4.93
C THR A 86 3.13 10.68 4.17
N ALA A 87 3.39 11.72 3.38
CA ALA A 87 4.68 11.90 2.71
C ALA A 87 5.80 12.00 3.77
N LYS A 88 6.43 10.88 4.12
CA LYS A 88 7.69 10.86 4.86
C LYS A 88 8.78 10.58 3.85
N THR A 89 9.47 11.62 3.42
CA THR A 89 10.56 11.49 2.45
C THR A 89 11.86 11.77 3.20
N ARG A 90 12.87 10.91 3.04
CA ARG A 90 14.28 11.09 3.49
C ARG A 90 14.65 10.49 4.85
N ALA A 91 14.98 9.21 4.86
CA ALA A 91 16.08 8.70 5.69
C ALA A 91 17.36 8.43 4.86
N MET A 92 17.28 8.41 3.52
CA MET A 92 18.39 7.90 2.68
C MET A 92 18.46 8.45 1.24
N GLY A 93 17.98 9.68 0.98
CA GLY A 93 18.17 10.35 -0.33
C GLY A 93 17.46 9.73 -1.53
N TYR A 94 16.71 8.64 -1.35
CA TYR A 94 15.97 7.96 -2.41
C TYR A 94 14.46 8.14 -2.18
N ALA A 95 13.82 8.96 -3.00
CA ALA A 95 12.38 8.92 -3.20
C ALA A 95 12.16 8.08 -4.48
N PRO A 96 11.75 6.82 -4.37
CA PRO A 96 11.59 5.97 -5.54
C PRO A 96 10.40 6.39 -6.44
N ASP A 97 9.61 7.39 -6.05
CA ASP A 97 8.52 7.96 -6.85
C ASP A 97 8.57 9.51 -6.91
N ASP A 98 7.83 10.07 -7.87
CA ASP A 98 7.69 11.51 -8.13
C ASP A 98 6.54 12.15 -7.33
N TRP A 99 6.07 11.48 -6.28
CA TRP A 99 4.84 11.84 -5.56
C TRP A 99 4.88 13.25 -4.98
N ASP A 100 5.98 13.61 -4.32
CA ASP A 100 6.16 14.93 -3.74
C ASP A 100 6.19 16.02 -4.81
N ALA A 101 6.85 15.76 -5.94
CA ALA A 101 6.92 16.69 -7.07
C ALA A 101 5.53 16.88 -7.71
N ARG A 102 4.74 15.82 -7.83
CA ARG A 102 3.35 15.90 -8.30
C ARG A 102 2.47 16.70 -7.34
N LEU A 103 2.61 16.45 -6.03
CA LEU A 103 1.85 17.18 -5.01
C LEU A 103 2.21 18.67 -5.00
N ASP A 104 3.51 18.98 -5.07
CA ASP A 104 4.03 20.34 -5.17
C ASP A 104 3.51 21.04 -6.43
N ALA A 105 3.50 20.37 -7.58
CA ALA A 105 2.99 20.91 -8.84
C ALA A 105 1.48 21.21 -8.79
N ILE A 106 0.70 20.42 -8.05
CA ILE A 106 -0.75 20.60 -7.90
C ILE A 106 -1.06 21.75 -6.95
N VAL A 107 -0.40 21.77 -5.79
CA VAL A 107 -0.71 22.69 -4.70
C VAL A 107 -0.12 24.08 -4.95
N GLY A 108 1.07 24.14 -5.55
CA GLY A 108 1.76 25.39 -5.88
C GLY A 108 2.19 26.17 -4.63
N GLU A 109 2.16 27.49 -4.76
CA GLU A 109 2.59 28.43 -3.70
C GLU A 109 1.41 28.89 -2.82
N PRO A 110 1.66 29.33 -1.57
CA PRO A 110 0.63 29.89 -0.70
C PRO A 110 -0.16 31.03 -1.37
N GLY A 111 -1.47 31.04 -1.18
CA GLY A 111 -2.40 31.93 -1.87
C GLY A 111 -2.80 31.45 -3.28
N GLY A 112 -2.10 30.44 -3.82
CA GLY A 112 -2.44 29.79 -5.07
C GLY A 112 -3.77 29.06 -5.00
N ALA A 113 -4.52 29.08 -6.11
CA ALA A 113 -5.74 28.31 -6.26
C ALA A 113 -5.46 26.99 -6.97
N PHE A 114 -6.03 25.91 -6.46
CA PHE A 114 -5.91 24.57 -7.04
C PHE A 114 -7.24 23.80 -6.93
N THR A 115 -7.31 22.61 -7.52
CA THR A 115 -8.48 21.75 -7.39
C THR A 115 -8.27 20.78 -6.24
N ALA A 116 -9.09 20.88 -5.20
CA ALA A 116 -9.19 19.89 -4.14
C ALA A 116 -10.35 18.92 -4.42
N TRP A 117 -10.26 17.73 -3.86
CA TRP A 117 -11.29 16.71 -3.90
C TRP A 117 -11.98 16.67 -2.54
N VAL A 118 -13.29 16.90 -2.51
CA VAL A 118 -14.10 16.98 -1.28
C VAL A 118 -15.05 15.80 -1.23
N ASN A 119 -15.11 15.14 -0.07
CA ASN A 119 -16.10 14.10 0.20
C ASN A 119 -17.51 14.73 0.31
N PRO A 120 -18.47 14.40 -0.57
CA PRO A 120 -19.80 14.99 -0.52
C PRO A 120 -20.63 14.53 0.69
N LEU A 121 -20.30 13.37 1.26
CA LEU A 121 -20.97 12.82 2.46
C LEU A 121 -20.41 13.42 3.75
N ASP A 122 -19.13 13.79 3.77
CA ASP A 122 -18.48 14.50 4.87
C ASP A 122 -17.58 15.61 4.34
N PRO A 123 -18.10 16.85 4.14
CA PRO A 123 -17.33 17.96 3.59
C PRO A 123 -16.19 18.46 4.49
N ALA A 124 -15.97 17.88 5.68
CA ALA A 124 -14.76 18.13 6.45
C ALA A 124 -13.56 17.33 5.90
N GLU A 125 -13.80 16.26 5.14
CA GLU A 125 -12.78 15.47 4.48
C GLU A 125 -12.49 16.00 3.08
N ALA A 126 -11.29 16.52 2.88
CA ALA A 126 -10.80 16.92 1.58
C ALA A 126 -9.30 16.67 1.42
N VAL A 127 -8.88 16.37 0.20
CA VAL A 127 -7.48 16.18 -0.18
C VAL A 127 -7.13 16.93 -1.48
N ALA A 128 -5.89 17.37 -1.62
CA ALA A 128 -5.40 17.94 -2.87
C ALA A 128 -5.16 16.86 -3.94
N LEU A 129 -4.61 15.73 -3.51
CA LEU A 129 -4.34 14.57 -4.37
C LEU A 129 -5.01 13.32 -3.79
N ARG A 130 -5.97 12.76 -4.55
CA ARG A 130 -6.74 11.56 -4.18
C ARG A 130 -6.17 10.24 -4.73
N ASP A 131 -5.10 10.32 -5.52
CA ASP A 131 -4.48 9.16 -6.14
C ASP A 131 -3.91 8.20 -5.08
N LEU A 132 -3.65 6.96 -5.50
CA LEU A 132 -3.00 5.96 -4.67
C LEU A 132 -1.48 5.97 -4.92
N ARG A 133 -0.66 5.95 -3.86
CA ARG A 133 0.77 5.64 -3.99
C ARG A 133 0.95 4.15 -4.18
N TRP A 134 0.81 3.71 -5.43
CA TRP A 134 0.88 2.30 -5.79
C TRP A 134 2.18 1.62 -5.37
N LEU A 135 3.30 2.33 -5.36
CA LEU A 135 4.57 1.78 -4.87
C LEU A 135 4.52 1.47 -3.37
N GLU A 136 3.99 2.39 -2.55
CA GLU A 136 3.87 2.22 -1.10
C GLU A 136 2.86 1.08 -0.78
N VAL A 137 1.70 1.09 -1.42
CA VAL A 137 0.69 0.04 -1.27
C VAL A 137 1.23 -1.31 -1.75
N GLY A 138 1.89 -1.34 -2.91
CA GLY A 138 2.51 -2.53 -3.47
C GLY A 138 3.59 -3.11 -2.56
N ALA A 139 4.41 -2.27 -1.93
CA ALA A 139 5.39 -2.69 -0.94
C ALA A 139 4.75 -3.28 0.32
N MET A 140 3.71 -2.63 0.87
CA MET A 140 2.95 -3.15 2.02
C MET A 140 2.32 -4.51 1.71
N VAL A 141 1.71 -4.63 0.53
CA VAL A 141 1.07 -5.86 0.06
C VAL A 141 2.11 -6.95 -0.16
N GLY A 142 3.18 -6.68 -0.91
CA GLY A 142 4.22 -7.66 -1.21
C GLY A 142 4.93 -8.17 0.03
N PHE A 143 5.34 -7.27 0.93
CA PHE A 143 6.01 -7.64 2.17
C PHE A 143 5.05 -8.31 3.16
N GLY A 144 3.82 -7.83 3.27
CA GLY A 144 2.79 -8.43 4.12
C GLY A 144 2.48 -9.87 3.71
N LEU A 145 2.31 -10.12 2.41
CA LEU A 145 2.12 -11.45 1.85
C LEU A 145 3.32 -12.37 2.05
N LEU A 146 4.54 -11.85 1.83
CA LEU A 146 5.77 -12.61 2.04
C LEU A 146 5.88 -13.08 3.50
N LEU A 147 5.63 -12.19 4.46
CA LEU A 147 5.65 -12.54 5.88
C LEU A 147 4.57 -13.56 6.24
N VAL A 148 3.34 -13.35 5.78
CA VAL A 148 2.24 -14.28 6.04
C VAL A 148 2.56 -15.65 5.47
N TRP A 149 3.04 -15.71 4.23
CA TRP A 149 3.41 -16.95 3.56
C TRP A 149 4.56 -17.66 4.29
N LEU A 150 5.69 -16.99 4.52
CA LEU A 150 6.87 -17.57 5.15
C LEU A 150 6.59 -18.04 6.57
N CYS A 151 5.92 -17.22 7.38
CA CYS A 151 5.61 -17.57 8.77
C CYS A 151 4.58 -18.70 8.84
N SER A 152 3.56 -18.70 7.97
CA SER A 152 2.60 -19.82 7.92
C SER A 152 3.28 -21.11 7.47
N ALA A 153 4.17 -21.05 6.47
CA ALA A 153 4.93 -22.19 6.02
C ALA A 153 5.83 -22.77 7.12
N LEU A 154 6.46 -21.94 7.95
CA LEU A 154 7.32 -22.39 9.05
C LEU A 154 6.55 -22.83 10.29
N LEU A 155 5.32 -22.33 10.50
CA LEU A 155 4.46 -22.72 11.62
C LEU A 155 3.70 -24.01 11.35
N PHE A 156 3.26 -24.23 10.10
CA PHE A 156 2.39 -25.34 9.70
C PHE A 156 3.04 -26.34 8.75
N GLY A 157 4.09 -25.94 8.03
CA GLY A 157 4.92 -26.86 7.25
C GLY A 157 5.99 -27.46 8.14
N GLY A 158 5.99 -28.79 8.26
CA GLY A 158 7.10 -29.53 8.88
C GLY A 158 8.43 -29.28 8.17
N ASP A 159 9.49 -29.90 8.70
CA ASP A 159 10.92 -29.71 8.39
C ASP A 159 11.25 -28.72 7.25
N PRO A 160 11.95 -27.59 7.53
CA PRO A 160 12.27 -26.57 6.52
C PRO A 160 13.09 -27.12 5.34
N HIS A 161 13.78 -28.24 5.52
CA HIS A 161 14.46 -28.98 4.45
C HIS A 161 13.49 -29.63 3.43
N GLN A 162 12.27 -29.99 3.86
CA GLN A 162 11.21 -30.48 2.97
C GLN A 162 10.40 -29.33 2.37
N ALA A 163 10.24 -28.20 3.08
CA ALA A 163 9.53 -27.03 2.58
C ALA A 163 10.19 -26.37 1.35
N ALA A 164 11.51 -26.48 1.23
CA ALA A 164 12.27 -25.97 0.07
C ALA A 164 12.27 -26.95 -1.14
N ALA A 165 11.88 -28.22 -0.94
CA ALA A 165 12.01 -29.29 -1.93
C ALA A 165 10.69 -29.97 -2.33
N GLY A 166 9.60 -29.74 -1.58
CA GLY A 166 8.35 -30.50 -1.71
C GLY A 166 7.16 -29.67 -2.15
N PHE A 167 6.43 -30.18 -3.15
CA PHE A 167 5.05 -29.79 -3.42
C PHE A 167 4.19 -29.98 -2.16
N SER A 168 3.53 -28.91 -1.68
CA SER A 168 2.64 -28.94 -0.53
C SER A 168 1.28 -28.38 -0.90
N TRP A 169 0.21 -29.14 -0.62
CA TRP A 169 -1.17 -28.67 -0.77
C TRP A 169 -1.46 -27.44 0.09
N GLY A 170 -0.79 -27.29 1.24
CA GLY A 170 -0.88 -26.08 2.05
C GLY A 170 -0.36 -24.85 1.31
N THR A 171 0.80 -24.97 0.65
CA THR A 171 1.38 -23.89 -0.16
C THR A 171 0.46 -23.50 -1.32
N VAL A 172 -0.10 -24.48 -2.02
CA VAL A 172 -1.06 -24.24 -3.11
C VAL A 172 -2.32 -23.52 -2.60
N GLY A 173 -2.84 -23.95 -1.44
CA GLY A 173 -3.99 -23.29 -0.80
C GLY A 173 -3.71 -21.82 -0.44
N VAL A 174 -2.53 -21.54 0.13
CA VAL A 174 -2.12 -20.16 0.42
C VAL A 174 -1.99 -19.35 -0.87
N MET A 175 -1.38 -19.90 -1.93
CA MET A 175 -1.27 -19.23 -3.23
C MET A 175 -2.64 -18.92 -3.84
N TRP A 176 -3.64 -19.79 -3.68
CA TRP A 176 -5.02 -19.51 -4.10
C TRP A 176 -5.62 -18.33 -3.34
N ILE A 177 -5.51 -18.33 -2.00
CA ILE A 177 -6.05 -17.25 -1.18
C ILE A 177 -5.39 -15.91 -1.56
N VAL A 178 -4.06 -15.90 -1.64
CA VAL A 178 -3.29 -14.72 -2.02
C VAL A 178 -3.60 -14.29 -3.45
N GLY A 179 -3.64 -15.22 -4.40
CA GLY A 179 -3.93 -14.96 -5.80
C GLY A 179 -5.33 -14.39 -6.03
N LEU A 180 -6.34 -14.87 -5.29
CA LEU A 180 -7.69 -14.31 -5.35
C LEU A 180 -7.76 -12.90 -4.74
N LEU A 181 -7.13 -12.69 -3.59
CA LEU A 181 -7.07 -11.36 -2.96
C LEU A 181 -6.37 -10.33 -3.86
N LEU A 182 -5.24 -10.71 -4.46
CA LEU A 182 -4.51 -9.85 -5.39
C LEU A 182 -5.18 -9.71 -6.76
N GLY A 183 -5.90 -10.74 -7.21
CA GLY A 183 -6.64 -10.71 -8.47
C GLY A 183 -7.66 -9.57 -8.54
N VAL A 184 -8.23 -9.18 -7.39
CA VAL A 184 -9.12 -8.00 -7.28
C VAL A 184 -8.38 -6.69 -7.56
N LEU A 185 -7.08 -6.62 -7.26
CA LEU A 185 -6.25 -5.43 -7.51
C LEU A 185 -5.81 -5.31 -8.97
N CYS A 186 -5.72 -6.42 -9.70
CA CYS A 186 -5.28 -6.44 -11.09
C CYS A 186 -6.05 -5.47 -12.02
N PRO A 187 -7.40 -5.45 -12.06
CA PRO A 187 -8.14 -4.51 -12.90
C PRO A 187 -7.97 -3.04 -12.44
N LEU A 188 -7.80 -2.80 -11.13
CA LEU A 188 -7.55 -1.45 -10.59
C LEU A 188 -6.18 -0.93 -11.04
N LEU A 189 -5.15 -1.78 -10.93
CA LEU A 189 -3.80 -1.46 -11.38
C LEU A 189 -3.74 -1.23 -12.89
N TRP A 190 -4.47 -2.01 -13.67
CA TRP A 190 -4.55 -1.80 -15.11
C TRP A 190 -5.22 -0.47 -15.46
N ARG A 191 -6.36 -0.19 -14.82
CA ARG A 191 -7.11 1.08 -15.00
C ARG A 191 -6.25 2.29 -14.67
N ASP A 192 -5.44 2.20 -13.63
CA ASP A 192 -4.63 3.32 -13.13
C ASP A 192 -3.27 3.45 -13.84
N GLY A 193 -3.04 2.67 -14.92
CA GLY A 193 -1.83 2.80 -15.74
C GLY A 193 -0.60 2.10 -15.18
N HIS A 194 -0.79 1.07 -14.34
CA HIS A 194 0.26 0.31 -13.68
C HIS A 194 0.32 -1.16 -14.14
N PRO A 195 0.59 -1.44 -15.44
CA PRO A 195 0.50 -2.79 -16.02
C PRO A 195 1.52 -3.76 -15.43
N VAL A 196 2.71 -3.28 -15.03
CA VAL A 196 3.75 -4.11 -14.38
C VAL A 196 3.24 -4.64 -13.04
N TRP A 197 2.60 -3.79 -12.25
CA TRP A 197 2.01 -4.17 -10.96
C TRP A 197 0.80 -5.09 -11.14
N ALA A 198 -0.02 -4.85 -12.17
CA ALA A 198 -1.13 -5.73 -12.53
C ALA A 198 -0.62 -7.15 -12.87
N ALA A 199 0.47 -7.26 -13.63
CA ALA A 199 1.09 -8.55 -13.92
C ALA A 199 1.65 -9.25 -12.66
N LEU A 200 2.33 -8.50 -11.79
CA LEU A 200 2.89 -9.04 -10.54
C LEU A 200 1.80 -9.55 -9.59
N THR A 201 0.66 -8.86 -9.51
CA THR A 201 -0.47 -9.29 -8.66
C THR A 201 -1.19 -10.53 -9.20
N ALA A 202 -1.12 -10.81 -10.50
CA ALA A 202 -1.64 -12.03 -11.09
C ALA A 202 -0.75 -13.27 -10.88
N LEU A 203 0.53 -13.07 -10.56
CA LEU A 203 1.53 -14.15 -10.49
C LEU A 203 1.19 -15.23 -9.43
N PRO A 204 0.73 -14.91 -8.20
CA PRO A 204 0.34 -15.94 -7.24
C PRO A 204 -0.84 -16.80 -7.72
N LEU A 205 -1.79 -16.23 -8.46
CA LEU A 205 -2.90 -16.97 -9.04
C LEU A 205 -2.40 -17.95 -10.12
N MET A 206 -1.49 -17.51 -10.99
CA MET A 206 -0.86 -18.38 -11.99
C MET A 206 -0.08 -19.52 -11.34
N LEU A 207 0.68 -19.24 -10.27
CA LEU A 207 1.40 -20.27 -9.51
C LEU A 207 0.45 -21.23 -8.79
N ALA A 208 -0.69 -20.75 -8.28
CA ALA A 208 -1.71 -21.59 -7.64
C ALA A 208 -2.32 -22.58 -8.64
N VAL A 209 -2.67 -22.10 -9.84
CA VAL A 209 -3.19 -22.94 -10.94
C VAL A 209 -2.15 -23.98 -11.36
N TYR A 210 -0.89 -23.56 -11.58
CA TYR A 210 0.20 -24.46 -11.92
C TYR A 210 0.42 -25.53 -10.83
N GLY A 211 0.50 -25.11 -9.56
CA GLY A 211 0.65 -25.99 -8.42
C GLY A 211 -0.49 -27.00 -8.31
N THR A 212 -1.73 -26.56 -8.47
CA THR A 212 -2.91 -27.45 -8.47
C THR A 212 -2.81 -28.52 -9.55
N GLY A 213 -2.46 -28.13 -10.78
CA GLY A 213 -2.26 -29.07 -11.89
C GLY A 213 -1.14 -30.07 -11.62
N HIS A 214 0.01 -29.60 -11.11
CA HIS A 214 1.14 -30.46 -10.76
C HIS A 214 0.78 -31.44 -9.63
N GLY A 215 0.06 -30.99 -8.61
CA GLY A 215 -0.41 -31.83 -7.50
C GLY A 215 -1.35 -32.94 -7.94
N LEU A 216 -2.30 -32.61 -8.81
CA LEU A 216 -3.21 -33.60 -9.40
C LEU A 216 -2.44 -34.64 -10.21
N LEU A 217 -1.45 -34.22 -11.02
CA LEU A 217 -0.61 -35.15 -11.78
C LEU A 217 0.17 -36.11 -10.89
N LEU A 218 0.70 -35.65 -9.75
CA LEU A 218 1.39 -36.52 -8.79
C LEU A 218 0.44 -37.54 -8.15
N LEU A 219 -0.78 -37.14 -7.79
CA LEU A 219 -1.80 -38.05 -7.27
C LEU A 219 -2.17 -39.14 -8.28
N PHE A 220 -2.33 -38.80 -9.56
CA PHE A 220 -2.69 -39.76 -10.61
C PHE A 220 -1.54 -40.68 -11.02
N ARG A 221 -0.28 -40.25 -10.88
CA ARG A 221 0.89 -41.06 -11.24
C ARG A 221 1.27 -42.11 -10.19
N GLY A 222 0.54 -42.20 -9.07
CA GLY A 222 0.76 -43.22 -8.04
C GLY A 222 2.18 -43.16 -7.47
N ALA A 223 2.74 -41.96 -7.31
CA ALA A 223 4.00 -41.81 -6.60
C ALA A 223 3.86 -42.43 -5.19
N PRO A 224 4.74 -43.35 -4.79
CA PRO A 224 4.74 -43.93 -3.45
C PRO A 224 4.97 -42.87 -2.37
#